data_AF-A0A7J9PXZ9-F1
#
_entry.id   AF-A0A7J9PXZ9-F1
#
_cell.length_a   1.000
_cell.length_b   1.000
_cell.length_c   1.000
_cell.angle_alpha   90.00
_cell.angle_beta   90.00
_cell.angle_gamma   90.00
#
_symmetry.space_group_name_H-M   'P 1'
#
loop_
_entity.id
_entity.type
_entity.pdbx_description
1 polymer ?
#
loop_
_entity_poly.entity_id
_entity_poly.type
_entity_poly.pdbx_seq_one_letter_code
_entity_poly.pdbx_strand_id
1 'polypeptide(L)'
;MVKLEKRGDTFRVEKLEASIVNAGASSETVKKVAGYLAKNVCEGMSTLELRNKVVAKLEKADPKAADTYKSYKKSSKKSSKKK
;
A
#
# COMPACT_ATOMS: atom_id res chain seq x y z
N MET A 1 -10.40 3.09 11.60
CA MET A 1 -10.54 2.17 10.44
C MET A 1 -11.13 2.95 9.30
N VAL A 2 -10.58 2.85 8.10
CA VAL A 2 -11.05 3.65 6.96
C VAL A 2 -11.61 2.72 5.87
N LYS A 3 -12.81 2.97 5.37
CA LYS A 3 -13.42 2.19 4.28
C LYS A 3 -12.90 2.69 2.94
N LEU A 4 -12.32 1.80 2.13
CA LEU A 4 -11.88 2.09 0.76
C LEU A 4 -13.00 1.74 -0.23
N GLU A 5 -13.22 2.63 -1.21
CA GLU A 5 -14.38 2.60 -2.13
C GLU A 5 -14.53 1.29 -2.92
N LYS A 6 -13.44 0.74 -3.48
CA LYS A 6 -13.55 -0.22 -4.59
C LYS A 6 -14.09 -1.62 -4.21
N ARG A 7 -14.32 -1.90 -2.92
CA ARG A 7 -14.88 -3.19 -2.46
C ARG A 7 -15.44 -3.20 -1.02
N GLY A 8 -15.50 -2.05 -0.34
CA GLY A 8 -15.74 -2.03 1.11
C GLY A 8 -14.61 -2.66 1.93
N ASP A 9 -13.40 -2.78 1.35
CA ASP A 9 -12.24 -3.30 2.06
C ASP A 9 -11.81 -2.28 3.11
N THR A 10 -11.67 -2.72 4.35
CA THR A 10 -11.24 -1.87 5.44
C THR A 10 -9.72 -1.68 5.37
N PHE A 11 -9.28 -0.44 5.18
CA PHE A 11 -7.89 -0.07 5.36
C PHE A 11 -7.46 -0.37 6.80
N ARG A 12 -6.50 -1.30 6.93
CA ARG A 12 -5.84 -1.64 8.18
C ARG A 12 -4.38 -1.25 8.08
N VAL A 13 -3.92 -0.45 9.05
CA VAL A 13 -2.52 0.01 9.13
C VAL A 13 -1.58 -1.18 9.18
N GLU A 14 -1.93 -2.23 9.92
CA GLU A 14 -1.12 -3.46 10.05
C GLU A 14 -0.89 -4.17 8.70
N LYS A 15 -1.91 -4.24 7.83
CA LYS A 15 -1.76 -4.81 6.48
C LYS A 15 -0.84 -3.97 5.62
N LEU A 16 -0.90 -2.65 5.79
CA LEU A 16 -0.01 -1.74 5.09
C LEU A 16 1.43 -1.93 5.57
N GLU A 17 1.65 -1.98 6.89
CA GLU A 17 2.97 -2.22 7.48
C GLU A 17 3.56 -3.53 6.97
N ALA A 18 2.80 -4.62 7.04
CA ALA A 18 3.23 -5.92 6.52
C ALA A 18 3.58 -5.86 5.02
N SER A 19 2.79 -5.12 4.23
CA SER A 19 3.04 -4.96 2.79
C SER A 19 4.31 -4.14 2.50
N ILE A 20 4.65 -3.19 3.36
CA ILE A 20 5.85 -2.35 3.22
C ILE A 20 7.10 -3.11 3.71
N VAL A 21 6.98 -3.89 4.79
CA VAL A 21 8.04 -4.81 5.26
C VAL A 21 8.36 -5.86 4.20
N ASN A 22 7.34 -6.47 3.58
CA ASN A 22 7.55 -7.42 2.46
C ASN A 22 8.22 -6.78 1.24
N ALA A 23 8.12 -5.46 1.07
CA ALA A 23 8.83 -4.75 0.01
C ALA A 23 10.32 -4.52 0.33
N GLY A 24 10.79 -4.93 1.51
CA GLY A 24 12.18 -4.81 1.94
C GLY A 24 12.49 -3.49 2.66
N ALA A 25 11.46 -2.74 3.09
CA ALA A 25 11.67 -1.52 3.86
C ALA A 25 12.02 -1.84 5.32
N SER A 26 12.88 -1.01 5.92
CA SER A 26 13.22 -1.09 7.35
C SER A 26 12.01 -0.76 8.24
N SER A 27 11.92 -1.39 9.40
CA SER A 27 10.82 -1.24 10.38
C SER A 27 10.58 0.21 10.81
N GLU A 28 11.63 1.03 10.90
CA GLU A 28 11.49 2.47 11.18
C GLU A 28 10.81 3.21 10.02
N THR A 29 11.23 2.95 8.78
CA THR A 29 10.64 3.53 7.59
C THR A 29 9.19 3.11 7.45
N VAL A 30 8.89 1.83 7.73
CA VAL A 30 7.54 1.27 7.73
C VAL A 30 6.63 2.04 8.68
N LYS A 31 7.02 2.19 9.96
CA LYS A 31 6.20 2.93 10.96
C LYS A 31 5.99 4.38 10.56
N LYS A 32 7.03 5.06 10.05
CA LYS A 32 6.93 6.44 9.56
C LYS A 32 5.92 6.58 8.41
N VAL A 33 6.03 5.70 7.41
CA VAL A 33 5.17 5.71 6.22
C VAL A 33 3.74 5.33 6.61
N ALA A 34 3.56 4.27 7.40
CA ALA A 34 2.25 3.80 7.86
C ALA A 34 1.54 4.84 8.74
N GLY A 35 2.25 5.45 9.69
CA GLY A 35 1.70 6.52 10.54
C GLY A 35 1.32 7.77 9.75
N TYR A 36 2.12 8.14 8.75
CA TYR A 36 1.78 9.27 7.86
C TYR A 36 0.55 8.98 7.01
N LEU A 37 0.44 7.76 6.47
CA LEU A 37 -0.70 7.34 5.66
C LEU A 37 -1.97 7.17 6.49
N ALA A 38 -1.88 6.66 7.72
CA ALA A 38 -3.02 6.57 8.63
C ALA A 38 -3.68 7.94 8.88
N LYS A 39 -2.89 9.02 8.86
CA LYS A 39 -3.38 10.41 8.98
C LYS A 39 -3.86 11.02 7.66
N ASN A 40 -3.45 10.46 6.52
CA ASN A 40 -3.72 10.99 5.18
C ASN A 40 -4.74 10.18 4.37
N VAL A 41 -5.21 9.07 4.93
CA VAL A 41 -6.22 8.19 4.36
C VAL A 41 -7.58 8.62 4.88
N CYS A 42 -8.43 9.09 3.97
CA CYS A 42 -9.80 9.49 4.24
C CYS A 42 -10.78 8.40 3.82
N GLU A 43 -11.94 8.37 4.48
CA GLU A 43 -13.02 7.45 4.13
C GLU A 43 -13.53 7.74 2.72
N GLY A 44 -13.63 6.71 1.89
CA GLY A 44 -13.90 6.86 0.45
C GLY A 44 -12.65 7.04 -0.42
N MET A 45 -11.43 7.05 0.14
CA MET A 45 -10.22 7.06 -0.69
C MET A 45 -10.12 5.76 -1.50
N SER A 46 -9.78 5.91 -2.78
CA SER A 46 -9.55 4.75 -3.65
C SER A 46 -8.26 4.01 -3.31
N THR A 47 -8.27 2.68 -3.45
CA THR A 47 -7.07 1.84 -3.26
C THR A 47 -5.89 2.25 -4.14
N LEU A 48 -6.17 2.79 -5.32
CA LEU A 48 -5.17 3.33 -6.26
C LEU A 48 -4.52 4.61 -5.73
N GLU A 49 -5.32 5.55 -5.22
CA GLU A 49 -4.84 6.78 -4.58
C GLU A 49 -3.97 6.48 -3.36
N LEU A 50 -4.43 5.57 -2.50
CA LEU A 50 -3.66 5.08 -1.37
C LEU A 50 -2.31 4.52 -1.84
N ARG A 51 -2.31 3.65 -2.85
CA ARG A 51 -1.08 3.06 -3.39
C ARG A 51 -0.12 4.12 -3.93
N ASN A 52 -0.64 5.11 -4.67
CA ASN A 52 0.19 6.20 -5.20
C ASN A 52 0.81 7.04 -4.07
N LYS A 53 0.05 7.34 -3.01
CA LYS A 53 0.60 8.02 -1.81
C LYS A 53 1.67 7.19 -1.12
N VAL A 54 1.46 5.88 -1.00
CA VAL A 54 2.44 4.95 -0.40
C VAL A 54 3.74 4.99 -1.20
N VAL A 55 3.65 4.80 -2.51
CA VAL A 55 4.81 4.80 -3.42
C VAL A 55 5.53 6.14 -3.39
N ALA A 56 4.83 7.27 -3.51
CA ALA A 56 5.46 8.59 -3.50
C ALA A 56 6.21 8.87 -2.18
N LYS A 57 5.70 8.34 -1.06
CA LYS A 57 6.37 8.45 0.24
C LYS A 57 7.55 7.50 0.37
N LEU A 58 7.40 6.27 -0.10
CA LEU A 58 8.47 5.29 -0.17
C LEU A 58 9.59 5.75 -1.10
N GLU A 59 9.33 6.32 -2.27
CA GLU A 59 10.38 6.82 -3.18
C GLU A 59 11.27 7.87 -2.51
N LYS A 60 10.71 8.70 -1.62
CA LYS A 60 11.46 9.70 -0.85
C LYS A 60 12.25 9.12 0.33
N ALA A 61 11.80 8.01 0.89
CA ALA A 61 12.41 7.42 2.08
C ALA A 61 13.37 6.27 1.74
N ASP A 62 12.93 5.37 0.85
CA ASP A 62 13.64 4.21 0.37
C ASP A 62 13.21 3.85 -1.07
N PRO A 63 13.96 4.29 -2.09
CA PRO A 63 13.59 4.07 -3.49
C PRO A 63 13.63 2.59 -3.90
N LYS A 64 14.43 1.75 -3.23
CA LYS A 64 14.45 0.30 -3.47
C LYS A 64 13.14 -0.33 -3.03
N ALA A 65 12.69 -0.05 -1.80
CA ALA A 65 11.41 -0.55 -1.33
C ALA A 65 10.23 0.02 -2.14
N ALA A 66 10.34 1.25 -2.63
CA ALA A 66 9.32 1.84 -3.52
C ALA A 66 9.18 1.07 -4.83
N ASP A 67 10.30 0.73 -5.47
CA ASP A 67 10.31 -0.08 -6.69
C ASP A 67 9.75 -1.47 -6.42
N THR A 68 10.19 -2.14 -5.35
CA THR A 68 9.65 -3.44 -4.95
C THR A 68 8.15 -3.37 -4.68
N TYR A 69 7.64 -2.30 -4.06
CA TYR A 69 6.22 -2.11 -3.77
C TYR A 69 5.39 -1.77 -5.04
N LYS A 70 5.99 -1.04 -6.00
CA LYS A 70 5.44 -0.82 -7.36
C LYS A 70 5.39 -2.13 -8.15
N SER A 71 6.46 -2.91 -8.07
CA SER A 71 6.67 -4.21 -8.72
C SER A 71 5.97 -5.36 -8.01
N TYR A 72 5.47 -5.16 -6.79
CA TYR A 72 4.51 -6.02 -6.11
C TYR A 72 3.16 -5.90 -6.83
N LYS A 73 3.17 -6.33 -8.09
CA LYS A 73 2.04 -6.54 -8.95
C LYS A 73 1.23 -7.58 -8.23
N LYS A 74 0.09 -7.14 -7.67
CA LYS A 74 -1.04 -7.95 -7.25
C LYS A 74 -0.96 -9.28 -8.01
N SER A 75 -0.57 -10.35 -7.32
CA SER A 75 -0.97 -11.70 -7.69
C SER A 75 -2.48 -11.81 -7.48
N SER A 76 -3.25 -10.85 -8.02
CA SER A 76 -4.52 -11.21 -8.59
C SER A 76 -4.16 -12.25 -9.61
N LYS A 77 -4.36 -13.51 -9.21
CA LYS A 77 -4.78 -14.57 -10.12
C LYS A 77 -5.44 -13.86 -11.29
N LYS A 78 -4.77 -13.92 -12.45
CA LYS A 78 -5.46 -13.86 -13.71
C LYS A 78 -6.48 -15.00 -13.61
N SER A 79 -7.68 -14.72 -13.11
CA SER A 79 -8.88 -15.38 -13.60
C SER A 79 -9.12 -14.79 -14.99
N SER A 80 -8.17 -15.07 -15.89
CA SER A 80 -8.33 -14.96 -17.31
C SER A 80 -9.25 -16.11 -17.68
N LYS A 81 -10.48 -15.75 -18.01
CA LYS A 81 -11.40 -16.56 -18.80
C LYS A 81 -10.68 -17.10 -20.06
N LYS A 82 -10.61 -18.42 -20.21
CA LYS A 82 -10.41 -19.23 -21.44
C LYS A 82 -10.26 -20.69 -20.97
N LYS A 83 -11.00 -21.69 -21.43
CA LYS A 83 -11.77 -21.88 -22.67
C LYS A 83 -12.91 -22.84 -22.36
#